data_AF-A0A8J7MCI2-F1
#
_entry.id   AF-A0A8J7MCI2-F1
#
_cell.length_a   1.000
_cell.length_b   1.000
_cell.length_c   1.000
_cell.angle_alpha   90.00
_cell.angle_beta   90.00
_cell.angle_gamma   90.00
#
_symmetry.space_group_name_H-M   'P 1'
#
loop_
_entity.id
_entity.type
_entity.pdbx_description
1 polymer ?
#
loop_
_entity_poly.entity_id
_entity_poly.type
_entity_poly.pdbx_seq_one_letter_code
_entity_poly.pdbx_strand_id
1 'polypeptide(L)'
;MKTELSEEEFKHVTEAILSGNKIHAIKLYREFTGQGLVEGKKAVEAITAKLVPAHPELKQKNAAGFSTLTIALIIGIVIYLLWQRFG
;
A
#
# COMPACT_ATOMS: atom_id res chain seq x y z
N MET A 1 9.41 15.40 -18.21
CA MET A 1 9.40 14.89 -16.81
C MET A 1 8.28 15.63 -16.08
N LYS A 2 7.17 14.97 -15.75
CA LYS A 2 6.13 15.54 -14.89
C LYS A 2 6.51 15.23 -13.44
N THR A 3 7.34 16.09 -12.86
CA THR A 3 7.79 15.96 -11.47
C THR A 3 6.82 16.63 -10.49
N GLU A 4 5.75 17.22 -11.00
CA GLU A 4 4.68 17.84 -10.22
C GLU A 4 3.40 17.05 -10.51
N LEU A 5 2.84 16.41 -9.47
CA LEU A 5 1.47 15.91 -9.56
C LEU A 5 0.60 17.10 -9.97
N SER A 6 -0.23 16.91 -10.98
CA SER A 6 -1.27 17.88 -11.30
C SER A 6 -2.13 18.11 -10.06
N GLU A 7 -2.66 19.32 -9.90
CA GLU A 7 -3.49 19.70 -8.76
C GLU A 7 -4.66 18.71 -8.56
N GLU A 8 -5.20 18.19 -9.66
CA GLU A 8 -6.20 17.12 -9.71
C GLU A 8 -5.67 15.79 -9.15
N GLU A 9 -4.49 15.35 -9.56
CA GLU A 9 -3.87 14.08 -9.12
C GLU A 9 -3.57 14.12 -7.62
N PHE A 10 -3.07 15.26 -7.13
CA PHE A 10 -2.80 15.47 -5.71
C PHE A 10 -4.09 15.46 -4.88
N LYS A 11 -5.17 16.03 -5.41
CA LYS A 11 -6.49 16.02 -4.78
C LYS A 11 -7.03 14.59 -4.65
N HIS A 12 -6.96 13.77 -5.70
CA HIS A 12 -7.38 12.36 -5.63
C HIS A 12 -6.58 11.54 -4.60
N VAL A 13 -5.26 11.74 -4.52
CA VAL A 13 -4.42 11.10 -3.50
C VAL A 13 -4.83 11.54 -2.10
N THR A 14 -5.10 12.83 -1.92
CA THR A 14 -5.52 13.42 -0.64
C THR A 14 -6.90 12.91 -0.20
N GLU A 15 -7.88 12.85 -1.11
CA GLU A 15 -9.20 12.26 -0.86
C GLU A 15 -9.12 10.78 -0.46
N ALA A 16 -8.23 10.01 -1.12
CA ALA A 16 -7.97 8.63 -0.75
C ALA A 16 -7.33 8.49 0.65
N ILE A 17 -6.49 9.43 1.06
CA ILE A 17 -5.93 9.49 2.41
C ILE A 17 -7.01 9.83 3.43
N LEU A 18 -7.83 10.85 3.14
CA LEU A 18 -8.90 11.33 4.03
C LEU A 18 -10.03 10.31 4.20
N SER A 19 -10.29 9.49 3.19
CA SER A 19 -11.22 8.35 3.29
C SER A 19 -10.63 7.14 4.03
N GLY A 20 -9.40 7.23 4.54
CA GLY A 20 -8.72 6.15 5.26
C GLY A 20 -8.18 5.03 4.37
N ASN A 21 -8.28 5.18 3.04
CA ASN A 21 -7.87 4.17 2.06
C ASN A 21 -6.41 4.37 1.62
N LYS A 22 -5.47 4.20 2.56
CA LYS A 22 -4.04 4.41 2.31
C LYS A 22 -3.48 3.55 1.17
N ILE A 23 -3.97 2.32 0.99
CA ILE A 23 -3.52 1.45 -0.11
C ILE A 23 -3.92 2.05 -1.46
N HIS A 24 -5.14 2.59 -1.58
CA HIS A 24 -5.58 3.27 -2.78
C HIS A 24 -4.79 4.56 -3.03
N ALA A 25 -4.51 5.35 -1.99
CA ALA A 25 -3.65 6.53 -2.10
C ALA A 25 -2.24 6.17 -2.62
N ILE A 26 -1.64 5.08 -2.11
CA ILE A 26 -0.34 4.59 -2.57
C ILE A 26 -0.42 4.13 -4.03
N LYS A 27 -1.50 3.46 -4.42
CA LYS A 27 -1.70 3.04 -5.81
C LYS A 27 -1.78 4.24 -6.75
N LEU A 28 -2.63 5.23 -6.45
CA LEU A 28 -2.77 6.46 -7.22
C LEU A 28 -1.44 7.21 -7.34
N TYR A 29 -0.73 7.39 -6.22
CA TYR A 29 0.56 8.07 -6.21
C TYR A 29 1.58 7.37 -7.11
N ARG A 30 1.62 6.03 -7.11
CA ARG A 30 2.49 5.26 -7.98
C ARG A 30 2.08 5.31 -9.45
N GLU A 31 0.78 5.35 -9.74
CA GLU A 31 0.27 5.48 -11.11
C GLU A 31 0.61 6.86 -11.70
N PHE A 32 0.55 7.92 -10.89
CA PHE A 32 0.88 9.28 -11.32
C PHE A 32 2.39 9.53 -11.43
N THR A 33 3.20 8.95 -10.53
CA THR A 33 4.64 9.23 -10.45
C THR A 33 5.52 8.14 -11.06
N GLY A 34 4.98 6.96 -11.32
CA GLY A 34 5.73 5.77 -11.74
C GLY A 34 6.65 5.19 -10.65
N GLN A 35 6.55 5.65 -9.41
CA GLN A 35 7.45 5.26 -8.33
C GLN A 35 7.21 3.83 -7.80
N GLY A 36 8.26 3.28 -7.20
CA GLY A 36 8.21 1.98 -6.51
C GLY A 36 7.27 2.00 -5.31
N LEU A 37 6.95 0.79 -4.82
CA LEU A 37 6.00 0.64 -3.71
C LEU A 37 6.50 1.30 -2.42
N VAL A 38 7.82 1.27 -2.19
CA VAL A 38 8.45 1.82 -1.00
C VAL A 38 8.38 3.35 -1.02
N GLU A 39 8.69 3.95 -2.15
CA GLU A 39 8.67 5.39 -2.38
C GLU A 39 7.24 5.93 -2.30
N GLY A 40 6.29 5.26 -2.97
CA GLY A 40 4.88 5.63 -2.93
C GLY A 40 4.29 5.55 -1.51
N LYS A 41 4.68 4.54 -0.73
CA LYS A 41 4.31 4.45 0.68
C LYS A 41 4.87 5.62 1.49
N LYS A 42 6.16 5.92 1.36
CA LYS A 42 6.81 7.03 2.08
C LYS A 42 6.18 8.38 1.75
N ALA A 43 5.87 8.62 0.47
CA ALA A 43 5.22 9.86 0.05
C ALA A 43 3.82 10.00 0.64
N VAL A 44 3.00 8.96 0.56
CA VAL A 44 1.63 8.97 1.13
C VAL A 44 1.66 9.11 2.65
N GLU A 45 2.61 8.48 3.35
CA GLU A 45 2.80 8.65 4.79
C GLU A 45 3.18 10.09 5.15
N ALA A 46 4.09 10.71 4.40
CA ALA A 46 4.46 12.11 4.60
C ALA A 46 3.29 13.08 4.37
N ILE A 47 2.47 12.83 3.34
CA ILE A 47 1.25 13.61 3.06
C ILE A 47 0.24 13.40 4.20
N THR A 48 0.02 12.15 4.61
CA THR A 48 -0.90 11.82 5.71
C THR A 48 -0.47 12.51 7.00
N ALA A 49 0.81 12.49 7.36
CA ALA A 49 1.33 13.14 8.56
C ALA A 49 1.05 14.65 8.59
N LYS A 50 1.02 15.31 7.42
CA LYS A 50 0.65 16.72 7.29
C LYS A 50 -0.85 16.97 7.36
N LEU A 51 -1.68 16.00 6.95
CA LEU A 51 -3.15 16.11 6.90
C LEU A 51 -3.86 15.69 8.19
N VAL A 52 -3.29 14.75 8.95
CA VAL A 52 -3.80 14.27 10.25
C VAL A 52 -4.14 15.38 11.26
N PRO A 53 -3.35 16.46 11.44
CA PRO A 53 -3.72 17.53 12.37
C PRO A 53 -5.03 18.25 11.99
N ALA A 54 -5.50 18.16 10.75
CA ALA A 54 -6.73 18.78 10.28
C ALA A 54 -7.98 17.88 10.42
N HIS A 55 -7.82 16.55 10.52
CA HIS A 55 -8.94 15.61 10.55
C HIS A 55 -8.67 14.45 11.54
N PRO A 56 -9.15 14.53 12.79
CA PRO A 56 -8.95 13.48 13.80
C PRO A 56 -9.78 12.21 13.56
N GLU A 57 -10.62 12.19 12.52
CA GLU A 57 -11.60 11.12 12.24
C GLU A 57 -11.04 9.98 11.37
N LEU A 58 -9.75 10.06 11.01
CA LEU A 58 -9.04 9.09 10.15
C LEU A 58 -8.73 7.76 10.85
N LYS A 59 -9.64 7.25 11.68
CA LYS A 59 -9.49 5.97 12.40
C LYS A 59 -9.61 4.82 11.40
N GLN A 60 -8.45 4.40 10.94
CA GLN A 60 -8.26 3.50 9.81
C GLN A 60 -8.82 2.09 10.09
N LYS A 61 -9.79 1.66 9.27
CA LYS A 61 -10.32 0.30 9.24
C LYS A 61 -9.38 -0.59 8.39
N ASN A 62 -8.20 -0.92 8.92
CA ASN A 62 -7.25 -1.79 8.23
C ASN A 62 -7.61 -3.26 8.45
N ALA A 63 -8.30 -3.87 7.49
CA ALA A 63 -8.45 -5.32 7.41
C ALA A 63 -8.04 -5.81 6.02
N ALA A 64 -6.72 -5.98 5.82
CA ALA A 64 -6.08 -6.84 4.82
C ALA A 64 -4.56 -6.59 4.97
N GLY A 65 -3.79 -7.30 5.80
CA GLY A 65 -3.85 -8.74 6.03
C GLY A 65 -3.31 -9.51 4.83
N PHE A 66 -2.18 -9.10 4.24
CA PHE A 66 -1.40 -9.99 3.37
C PHE A 66 -0.73 -11.02 4.30
N SER A 67 -1.38 -12.17 4.37
CA SER A 67 -1.19 -13.21 5.37
C SER A 67 0.17 -13.89 5.18
N THR A 68 1.13 -13.56 6.04
CA THR A 68 2.36 -14.34 6.28
C THR A 68 2.08 -15.84 6.44
N LEU A 69 0.87 -16.21 6.87
CA LEU A 69 0.39 -17.59 6.96
C LEU A 69 0.27 -18.31 5.61
N THR A 70 -0.05 -17.62 4.52
CA THR A 70 -0.20 -18.27 3.20
C THR A 70 1.14 -18.68 2.61
N ILE A 71 2.17 -17.84 2.75
CA ILE A 71 3.51 -18.12 2.25
C ILE A 71 4.13 -19.30 3.01
N ALA A 72 3.99 -19.35 4.34
CA ALA A 72 4.51 -20.46 5.14
C ALA A 72 3.84 -21.80 4.79
N LEU A 73 2.53 -21.81 4.55
CA LEU A 73 1.78 -23.01 4.17
C LEU A 73 2.20 -23.53 2.79
N ILE A 74 2.39 -22.63 1.81
CA ILE A 74 2.88 -23.01 0.47
C ILE A 74 4.29 -23.60 0.55
N ILE A 75 5.21 -22.98 1.30
CA ILE A 75 6.58 -23.48 1.46
C ILE A 75 6.58 -24.88 2.09
N GLY A 76 5.78 -25.11 3.13
CA GLY A 76 5.66 -26.42 3.77
C GLY A 76 5.13 -27.51 2.81
N ILE A 77 4.13 -27.18 2.00
CA ILE A 77 3.59 -28.11 0.98
C ILE A 77 4.65 -28.42 -0.08
N VAL A 78 5.39 -27.42 -0.58
CA VAL A 78 6.44 -27.64 -1.58
C VAL A 78 7.54 -28.54 -1.02
N ILE A 79 7.98 -28.31 0.22
CA ILE A 79 8.97 -29.18 0.88
C ILE A 79 8.44 -30.61 1.01
N TYR A 80 7.20 -30.79 1.46
CA TYR A 80 6.58 -32.10 1.58
C TYR A 80 6.48 -32.85 0.23
N LEU A 81 6.09 -32.16 -0.83
CA LEU A 81 6.00 -32.73 -2.18
C LEU A 81 7.37 -33.11 -2.75
N LEU A 82 8.41 -32.33 -2.45
CA LEU A 82 9.78 -32.67 -2.85
C LEU A 82 10.28 -33.94 -2.13
N TRP A 83 9.87 -34.16 -0.88
CA TRP A 83 10.17 -35.40 -0.16
C TRP A 83 9.41 -36.61 -0.74
N GLN A 84 8.18 -36.44 -1.23
CA GLN A 84 7.44 -37.52 -1.93
C GLN A 84 8.06 -37.93 -3.28
N ARG A 85 8.78 -37.03 -3.94
CA ARG A 85 9.32 -37.28 -5.29
C ARG A 85 10.65 -38.06 -5.31
N PHE A 86 11.36 -38.05 -4.18
CA PHE A 86 12.69 -38.63 -4.00
C PHE A 86 12.72 -39.85 -3.06
N GLY A 87 11.55 -40.27 -2.54
CA GLY A 87 11.36 -41.48 -1.75
C GLY A 87 10.76 -42.64 -2.53
#